data_AF-A0A7J6QJ80-F1
#
_entry.id   AF-A0A7J6QJ80-F1
#
_cell.length_a   1.000
_cell.length_b   1.000
_cell.length_c   1.000
_cell.angle_alpha   90.00
_cell.angle_beta   90.00
_cell.angle_gamma   90.00
#
_symmetry.space_group_name_H-M   'P 1'
#
loop_
_entity.id
_entity.type
_entity.pdbx_description
1 polymer ?
#
loop_
_entity_poly.entity_id
_entity_poly.type
_entity_poly.pdbx_seq_one_letter_code
_entity_poly.pdbx_strand_id
1 'polypeptide(L)'
;LEAKILKTALKLTAHLRMTNFFKAGTAAAIAMRFDGSLLEDRPRSLFPVIPHGIYMVTGRGFYGFHIRFRDIARGGIRMIRSASRQVYSRNASSLLEENYNLAFTQHLKNKDIPEGGSKGTILLDLGDQNLDTNGRDSFNKYIDALLDCMMPQQTGIFSHLPTPEILFFGPDENTAGFMDMGAYRAKARGYPYWKALTTGKSTKLGGVPHDRYGMTTNSVHQYVVDLLQLLGVDETKITKVQTGGPDGDLGSNEILIAKDKTVAVVDGSGVAYDPNGLNREELIRLARLRIPISNFNKSKLSDDTEAFLYNIADKNIDLPNGQHFKTGVELRNVFPQLEYCSGDLFVPCGGRPATVNMGNIHTMFNSKKEPKFKYIVEGANLFFTDDARR
;
A
#
# COMPACT_ATOMS: atom_id res chain seq x y z
N LEU A 1 4.66 33.82 -20.49
CA LEU A 1 5.00 32.40 -20.27
C LEU A 1 6.51 32.21 -20.07
N GLU A 2 7.34 32.71 -20.96
CA GLU A 2 8.81 32.59 -20.94
C GLU A 2 9.46 33.05 -19.62
N ALA A 3 9.06 34.22 -19.10
CA ALA A 3 9.56 34.70 -17.80
C ALA A 3 9.28 33.72 -16.64
N LYS A 4 8.16 32.99 -16.68
CA LYS A 4 7.82 31.96 -15.68
C LYS A 4 8.71 30.73 -15.82
N ILE A 5 9.01 30.31 -17.05
CA ILE A 5 9.93 29.22 -17.35
C ILE A 5 11.34 29.57 -16.84
N LEU A 6 11.86 30.74 -17.18
CA LEU A 6 13.20 31.19 -16.75
C LEU A 6 13.31 31.34 -15.23
N LYS A 7 12.29 31.92 -14.57
CA LYS A 7 12.24 31.97 -13.10
C LYS A 7 12.23 30.58 -12.46
N THR A 8 11.53 29.62 -13.08
CA THR A 8 11.49 28.24 -12.60
C THR A 8 12.85 27.56 -12.77
N ALA A 9 13.51 27.74 -13.92
CA ALA A 9 14.85 27.23 -14.16
C ALA A 9 15.86 27.80 -13.15
N LEU A 10 15.86 29.11 -12.93
CA LEU A 10 16.73 29.77 -11.94
C LEU A 10 16.51 29.19 -10.53
N LYS A 11 15.25 29.00 -10.15
CA LYS A 11 14.90 28.39 -8.86
C LYS A 11 15.43 26.96 -8.75
N LEU A 12 15.21 26.12 -9.77
CA LEU A 12 15.72 24.74 -9.79
C LEU A 12 17.25 24.73 -9.65
N THR A 13 17.96 25.59 -10.37
CA THR A 13 19.42 25.71 -10.27
C THR A 13 19.87 26.16 -8.88
N ALA A 14 19.18 27.12 -8.25
CA ALA A 14 19.52 27.61 -6.92
C ALA A 14 19.39 26.54 -5.82
N HIS A 15 18.45 25.62 -5.97
CA HIS A 15 18.22 24.50 -5.04
C HIS A 15 18.92 23.20 -5.44
N LEU A 16 19.55 23.13 -6.62
CA LEU A 16 20.28 21.94 -7.05
C LEU A 16 21.52 21.76 -6.17
N ARG A 17 21.70 20.55 -5.63
CA ARG A 17 22.83 20.21 -4.76
C ARG A 17 23.72 19.11 -5.33
N MET A 18 23.20 18.30 -6.23
CA MET A 18 23.97 17.23 -6.88
C MET A 18 23.24 16.79 -8.16
N THR A 19 24.01 16.41 -9.18
CA THR A 19 23.46 15.72 -10.36
C THR A 19 24.50 14.78 -10.96
N ASN A 20 24.05 13.64 -11.47
CA ASN A 20 24.89 12.70 -12.20
C ASN A 20 25.07 13.06 -13.69
N PHE A 21 24.53 14.20 -14.14
CA PHE A 21 24.72 14.67 -15.50
C PHE A 21 26.20 14.85 -15.86
N PHE A 22 27.03 15.22 -14.88
CA PHE A 22 28.48 15.42 -15.04
C PHE A 22 29.34 14.21 -14.64
N LYS A 23 28.74 13.02 -14.52
CA LYS A 23 29.50 11.82 -14.10
C LYS A 23 30.56 11.43 -15.14
N ALA A 24 31.57 10.70 -14.67
CA ALA A 24 32.49 10.00 -15.57
C ALA A 24 31.72 8.88 -16.31
N GLY A 25 31.65 8.98 -17.64
CA GLY A 25 30.92 8.04 -18.49
C GLY A 25 29.43 8.36 -18.64
N THR A 26 28.70 7.46 -19.30
CA THR A 26 27.29 7.71 -19.66
C THR A 26 26.35 7.34 -18.52
N ALA A 27 25.52 8.29 -18.08
CA ALA A 27 24.43 8.04 -17.15
C ALA A 27 23.31 7.23 -17.82
N ALA A 28 22.81 6.18 -17.15
CA ALA A 28 21.68 5.39 -17.66
C ALA A 28 20.34 6.17 -17.57
N ALA A 29 20.25 7.07 -16.60
CA ALA A 29 19.23 8.10 -16.42
C ALA A 29 19.85 9.28 -15.65
N ILE A 30 19.27 10.48 -15.78
CA ILE A 30 19.73 11.69 -15.10
C ILE A 30 18.98 11.83 -13.78
N ALA A 31 19.70 11.97 -12.69
CA ALA A 31 19.20 12.35 -11.38
C ALA A 31 19.63 13.79 -11.05
N MET A 32 18.68 14.58 -10.56
CA MET A 32 18.91 15.91 -10.01
C MET A 32 18.40 15.92 -8.57
N ARG A 33 19.29 16.16 -7.62
CA ARG A 33 19.00 16.21 -6.19
C ARG A 33 18.90 17.66 -5.74
N PHE A 34 17.70 18.05 -5.30
CA PHE A 34 17.40 19.35 -4.73
C PHE A 34 17.31 19.28 -3.21
N ASP A 35 17.62 20.39 -2.53
CA ASP A 35 17.15 20.57 -1.15
C ASP A 35 15.63 20.83 -1.11
N GLY A 36 15.00 20.53 0.02
CA GLY A 36 13.54 20.63 0.11
C GLY A 36 12.97 22.03 0.16
N SER A 37 13.77 23.06 0.46
CA SER A 37 13.31 24.47 0.43
C SER A 37 12.90 24.92 -0.98
N LEU A 38 13.22 24.11 -2.00
CA LEU A 38 12.62 24.21 -3.34
C LEU A 38 11.08 24.33 -3.30
N LEU A 39 10.41 23.74 -2.31
CA LEU A 39 8.95 23.78 -2.17
C LEU A 39 8.44 24.83 -1.16
N GLU A 40 9.30 25.67 -0.59
CA GLU A 40 8.93 26.59 0.51
C GLU A 40 7.86 27.63 0.11
N ASP A 41 7.91 28.13 -1.12
CA ASP A 41 6.94 29.09 -1.67
C ASP A 41 5.64 28.44 -2.20
N ARG A 42 5.51 27.12 -2.10
CA ARG A 42 4.33 26.40 -2.57
C ARG A 42 3.22 26.45 -1.52
N PRO A 43 1.94 26.33 -1.93
CA PRO A 43 0.84 26.33 -0.98
C PRO A 43 0.99 25.23 0.07
N ARG A 44 0.93 25.59 1.36
CA ARG A 44 0.99 24.63 2.48
C ARG A 44 -0.17 23.64 2.50
N SER A 45 -1.28 23.96 1.82
CA SER A 45 -2.38 23.02 1.60
C SER A 45 -1.98 21.81 0.75
N LEU A 46 -0.96 21.95 -0.12
CA LEU A 46 -0.41 20.88 -0.95
C LEU A 46 0.88 20.31 -0.35
N PHE A 47 1.73 21.19 0.21
CA PHE A 47 3.03 20.84 0.76
C PHE A 47 3.16 21.32 2.21
N PRO A 48 2.50 20.66 3.18
CA PRO A 48 2.44 21.12 4.57
C PRO A 48 3.79 21.09 5.31
N VAL A 49 4.72 20.24 4.89
CA VAL A 49 6.03 20.02 5.53
C VAL A 49 7.13 20.08 4.48
N ILE A 50 8.19 20.82 4.75
CA ILE A 50 9.34 20.92 3.85
C ILE A 50 10.10 19.57 3.86
N PRO A 51 10.31 18.90 2.70
CA PRO A 51 11.10 17.68 2.65
C PRO A 51 12.57 17.92 3.04
N HIS A 52 13.29 16.85 3.36
CA HIS A 52 14.74 16.92 3.50
C HIS A 52 15.43 17.02 2.13
N GLY A 53 14.97 16.22 1.16
CA GLY A 53 15.53 16.21 -0.18
C GLY A 53 14.55 15.65 -1.21
N ILE A 54 14.73 16.12 -2.45
CA ILE A 54 13.90 15.76 -3.59
C ILE A 54 14.83 15.36 -4.72
N TYR A 55 14.66 14.15 -5.25
CA TYR A 55 15.27 13.74 -6.50
C TYR A 55 14.24 13.82 -7.62
N MET A 56 14.63 14.42 -8.73
CA MET A 56 13.98 14.22 -10.01
C MET A 56 14.86 13.28 -10.84
N VAL A 57 14.27 12.20 -11.36
CA VAL A 57 14.99 11.20 -12.16
C VAL A 57 14.32 11.08 -13.53
N THR A 58 15.07 11.28 -14.60
CA THR A 58 14.58 11.20 -15.98
C THR A 58 15.44 10.25 -16.79
N GLY A 59 14.82 9.31 -17.48
CA GLY A 59 15.51 8.34 -18.32
C GLY A 59 14.71 8.03 -19.58
N ARG A 60 15.32 7.27 -20.50
CA ARG A 60 14.56 6.78 -21.65
C ARG A 60 13.52 5.76 -21.16
N GLY A 61 12.24 6.04 -21.42
CA GLY A 61 11.11 5.16 -21.07
C GLY A 61 10.36 5.55 -19.80
N PHE A 62 10.84 6.55 -19.04
CA PHE A 62 10.21 6.98 -17.80
C PHE A 62 10.69 8.36 -17.30
N TYR A 63 9.93 8.92 -16.38
CA TYR A 63 10.44 9.92 -15.44
C TYR A 63 9.83 9.69 -14.06
N GLY A 64 10.46 10.24 -13.03
CA GLY A 64 10.13 9.89 -11.66
C GLY A 64 10.68 10.85 -10.62
N PHE A 65 10.25 10.64 -9.38
CA PHE A 65 10.72 11.38 -8.21
C PHE A 65 11.16 10.44 -7.09
N HIS A 66 12.04 10.91 -6.22
CA HIS A 66 12.26 10.33 -4.89
C HIS A 66 12.23 11.45 -3.85
N ILE A 67 11.32 11.40 -2.89
CA ILE A 67 11.21 12.40 -1.82
C ILE A 67 11.48 11.74 -0.48
N ARG A 68 12.25 12.41 0.38
CA ARG A 68 12.51 12.00 1.77
C ARG A 68 12.33 13.15 2.75
N PHE A 69 11.79 12.88 3.93
CA PHE A 69 11.51 13.88 4.98
C PHE A 69 12.56 13.97 6.09
N ARG A 70 13.49 13.01 6.15
CA ARG A 70 14.67 13.06 7.03
C ARG A 70 15.89 12.62 6.23
N ASP A 71 17.07 12.80 6.81
CA ASP A 71 18.30 12.31 6.20
C ASP A 71 18.27 10.78 6.08
N ILE A 72 18.10 10.07 7.19
CA ILE A 72 17.82 8.64 7.15
C ILE A 72 16.31 8.44 7.01
N ALA A 73 15.88 7.91 5.86
CA ALA A 73 14.47 7.70 5.57
C ALA A 73 14.25 6.46 4.69
N ARG A 74 13.07 5.85 4.82
CA ARG A 74 12.69 4.64 4.08
C ARG A 74 11.29 4.72 3.50
N GLY A 75 11.09 4.05 2.38
CA GLY A 75 9.77 3.75 1.86
C GLY A 75 9.77 3.21 0.43
N GLY A 76 8.56 2.88 -0.03
CA GLY A 76 8.33 2.15 -1.26
C GLY A 76 8.68 2.92 -2.54
N ILE A 77 9.08 2.22 -3.60
CA ILE A 77 9.11 2.76 -4.97
C ILE A 77 7.87 2.26 -5.70
N ARG A 78 7.03 3.17 -6.21
CA ARG A 78 5.86 2.84 -7.01
C ARG A 78 6.16 2.97 -8.50
N MET A 79 5.71 2.00 -9.29
CA MET A 79 5.73 2.11 -10.74
C MET A 79 4.33 2.33 -11.28
N ILE A 80 4.12 3.48 -11.91
CA ILE A 80 2.81 3.98 -12.32
C ILE A 80 2.62 3.67 -13.81
N ARG A 81 1.51 3.00 -14.09
CA ARG A 81 1.04 2.71 -15.44
C ARG A 81 -0.22 3.52 -15.74
N SER A 82 -0.40 3.87 -17.00
CA SER A 82 -1.50 4.71 -17.49
C SER A 82 -2.26 3.97 -18.57
N ALA A 83 -3.54 3.69 -18.31
CA ALA A 83 -4.42 2.94 -19.23
C ALA A 83 -4.79 3.73 -20.51
N SER A 84 -4.67 5.06 -20.47
CA SER A 84 -4.97 5.94 -21.60
C SER A 84 -4.12 7.20 -21.58
N ARG A 85 -4.12 7.95 -22.69
CA ARG A 85 -3.41 9.24 -22.79
C ARG A 85 -3.93 10.28 -21.80
N GLN A 86 -5.23 10.29 -21.53
CA GLN A 86 -5.86 11.17 -20.54
C GLN A 86 -5.37 10.83 -19.13
N VAL A 87 -5.33 9.54 -18.77
CA VAL A 87 -4.80 9.08 -17.48
C VAL A 87 -3.32 9.42 -17.37
N TYR A 88 -2.53 9.20 -18.43
CA TYR A 88 -1.11 9.56 -18.45
C TYR A 88 -0.89 11.05 -18.21
N SER A 89 -1.64 11.90 -18.91
CA SER A 89 -1.51 13.37 -18.76
C SER A 89 -1.85 13.82 -17.33
N ARG A 90 -2.87 13.21 -16.71
CA ARG A 90 -3.22 13.47 -15.31
C ARG A 90 -2.09 13.02 -14.37
N ASN A 91 -1.70 11.75 -14.43
CA ASN A 91 -0.62 11.20 -13.61
C ASN A 91 0.66 12.04 -13.77
N ALA A 92 0.91 12.52 -14.99
CA ALA A 92 2.09 13.30 -15.29
C ALA A 92 2.12 14.68 -14.64
N SER A 93 1.00 15.38 -14.68
CA SER A 93 0.85 16.71 -14.08
C SER A 93 0.83 16.68 -12.56
N SER A 94 0.41 15.57 -11.94
CA SER A 94 0.33 15.40 -10.49
C SER A 94 1.45 14.55 -9.86
N LEU A 95 2.44 14.08 -10.62
CA LEU A 95 3.40 13.07 -10.14
C LEU A 95 4.19 13.51 -8.90
N LEU A 96 4.62 14.76 -8.86
CA LEU A 96 5.36 15.33 -7.72
C LEU A 96 4.49 15.35 -6.46
N GLU A 97 3.24 15.77 -6.60
CA GLU A 97 2.27 15.85 -5.49
C GLU A 97 1.93 14.45 -4.98
N GLU A 98 1.71 13.48 -5.87
CA GLU A 98 1.49 12.09 -5.49
C GLU A 98 2.70 11.52 -4.73
N ASN A 99 3.91 11.71 -5.25
CA ASN A 99 5.12 11.23 -4.59
C ASN A 99 5.34 11.88 -3.21
N TYR A 100 5.09 13.18 -3.11
CA TYR A 100 5.16 13.92 -1.85
C TYR A 100 4.15 13.36 -0.83
N ASN A 101 2.88 13.20 -1.21
CA ASN A 101 1.83 12.73 -0.32
C ASN A 101 2.07 11.29 0.17
N LEU A 102 2.60 10.42 -0.70
CA LEU A 102 3.00 9.07 -0.32
C LEU A 102 4.20 9.08 0.64
N ALA A 103 5.20 9.92 0.39
CA ALA A 103 6.37 10.06 1.28
C ALA A 103 5.98 10.67 2.64
N PHE A 104 5.04 11.63 2.64
CA PHE A 104 4.57 12.30 3.86
C PHE A 104 3.76 11.36 4.73
N THR A 105 2.82 10.61 4.13
CA THR A 105 2.10 9.54 4.84
C THR A 105 3.06 8.51 5.43
N GLN A 106 4.09 8.10 4.67
CA GLN A 106 5.13 7.21 5.19
C GLN A 106 5.92 7.84 6.35
N HIS A 107 6.13 9.16 6.32
CA HIS A 107 6.84 9.87 7.39
C HIS A 107 6.03 9.89 8.69
N LEU A 108 4.73 10.14 8.60
CA LEU A 108 3.82 10.07 9.74
C LEU A 108 3.71 8.64 10.29
N LYS A 109 3.78 7.63 9.42
CA LYS A 109 3.81 6.21 9.82
C LYS A 109 5.08 5.84 10.55
N ASN A 110 6.22 6.41 10.16
CA ASN A 110 7.52 6.10 10.77
C ASN A 110 7.81 6.93 12.05
N LYS A 111 6.81 7.60 12.64
CA LYS A 111 6.99 8.51 13.78
C LYS A 111 7.64 7.84 15.02
N ASP A 112 7.49 6.53 15.16
CA ASP A 112 7.95 5.75 16.32
C ASP A 112 9.25 4.97 16.05
N ILE A 113 9.89 5.16 14.89
CA ILE A 113 11.18 4.54 14.52
C ILE A 113 12.22 5.61 14.18
N PRO A 114 13.54 5.32 14.22
CA PRO A 114 14.57 6.34 13.98
C PRO A 114 14.55 6.92 12.57
N GLU A 115 14.08 6.17 11.57
CA GLU A 115 14.04 6.60 10.18
C GLU A 115 12.82 7.48 9.84
N GLY A 116 13.01 8.52 9.03
CA GLY A 116 11.90 9.27 8.42
C GLY A 116 11.21 8.50 7.29
N GLY A 117 10.21 9.14 6.68
CA GLY A 117 9.51 8.61 5.52
C GLY A 117 10.14 9.05 4.21
N SER A 118 10.19 8.13 3.24
CA SER A 118 10.51 8.44 1.85
C SER A 118 9.59 7.71 0.88
N LYS A 119 9.60 8.11 -0.38
CA LYS A 119 8.91 7.39 -1.46
C LYS A 119 9.56 7.65 -2.81
N GLY A 120 9.62 6.63 -3.66
CA GLY A 120 9.92 6.79 -5.08
C GLY A 120 8.68 6.63 -5.96
N THR A 121 8.61 7.33 -7.07
CA THR A 121 7.66 7.07 -8.16
C THR A 121 8.39 6.99 -9.50
N ILE A 122 7.95 6.08 -10.35
CA ILE A 122 8.43 5.90 -11.73
C ILE A 122 7.19 5.88 -12.62
N LEU A 123 6.94 6.96 -13.37
CA LEU A 123 5.90 6.97 -14.40
C LEU A 123 6.48 6.45 -15.71
N LEU A 124 5.96 5.33 -16.20
CA LEU A 124 6.37 4.76 -17.48
C LEU A 124 5.76 5.54 -18.64
N ASP A 125 6.52 5.71 -19.72
CA ASP A 125 6.04 6.33 -20.95
C ASP A 125 4.83 5.57 -21.52
N LEU A 126 3.83 6.31 -22.02
CA LEU A 126 2.58 5.71 -22.50
C LEU A 126 2.78 4.64 -23.58
N GLY A 127 3.80 4.81 -24.43
CA GLY A 127 4.07 3.95 -25.59
C GLY A 127 4.64 2.56 -25.25
N ASP A 128 5.22 2.37 -24.07
CA ASP A 128 5.72 1.07 -23.60
C ASP A 128 5.65 0.97 -22.08
N GLN A 129 4.76 0.13 -21.57
CA GLN A 129 4.49 -0.02 -20.13
C GLN A 129 4.49 -1.48 -19.68
N ASN A 130 5.17 -2.35 -20.43
CA ASN A 130 5.34 -3.74 -20.04
C ASN A 130 6.32 -3.81 -18.86
N LEU A 131 5.90 -4.44 -17.76
CA LEU A 131 6.68 -4.49 -16.52
C LEU A 131 7.95 -5.35 -16.64
N ASP A 132 7.91 -6.41 -17.45
CA ASP A 132 9.02 -7.35 -17.61
C ASP A 132 10.13 -6.81 -18.52
N THR A 133 9.78 -5.87 -19.41
CA THR A 133 10.72 -5.18 -20.32
C THR A 133 10.99 -3.75 -19.86
N ASN A 134 10.21 -2.76 -20.32
CA ASN A 134 10.48 -1.34 -20.05
C ASN A 134 10.36 -0.99 -18.56
N GLY A 135 9.44 -1.61 -17.83
CA GLY A 135 9.33 -1.42 -16.37
C GLY A 135 10.61 -1.86 -15.66
N ARG A 136 11.07 -3.07 -15.91
CA ARG A 136 12.33 -3.61 -15.38
C ARG A 136 13.53 -2.74 -15.73
N ASP A 137 13.65 -2.31 -16.99
CA ASP A 137 14.74 -1.45 -17.45
C ASP A 137 14.69 -0.05 -16.81
N SER A 138 13.49 0.54 -16.74
CA SER A 138 13.25 1.82 -16.06
C SER A 138 13.59 1.75 -14.57
N PHE A 139 13.24 0.67 -13.88
CA PHE A 139 13.63 0.47 -12.49
C PHE A 139 15.16 0.41 -12.33
N ASN A 140 15.87 -0.34 -13.17
CA ASN A 140 17.34 -0.41 -13.12
C ASN A 140 17.98 0.95 -13.37
N LYS A 141 17.54 1.68 -14.40
CA LYS A 141 18.01 3.03 -14.71
C LYS A 141 17.75 4.01 -13.58
N TYR A 142 16.58 3.94 -12.95
CA TYR A 142 16.21 4.75 -11.79
C TYR A 142 17.15 4.46 -10.61
N ILE A 143 17.37 3.18 -10.28
CA ILE A 143 18.30 2.77 -9.21
C ILE A 143 19.74 3.18 -9.55
N ASP A 144 20.19 3.02 -10.80
CA ASP A 144 21.53 3.42 -11.22
C ASP A 144 21.76 4.93 -11.07
N ALA A 145 20.76 5.75 -11.40
CA ALA A 145 20.86 7.21 -11.28
C ALA A 145 20.91 7.66 -9.81
N LEU A 146 20.17 7.01 -8.92
CA LEU A 146 20.26 7.24 -7.48
C LEU A 146 21.58 6.73 -6.90
N LEU A 147 22.04 5.55 -7.33
CA LEU A 147 23.36 5.01 -6.96
C LEU A 147 24.51 5.90 -7.42
N ASP A 148 24.39 6.55 -8.59
CA ASP A 148 25.38 7.53 -9.03
C ASP A 148 25.52 8.67 -8.01
N CYS A 149 24.39 9.12 -7.44
CA CYS A 149 24.32 10.15 -6.41
C CYS A 149 24.82 9.68 -5.04
N MET A 150 24.60 8.42 -4.70
CA MET A 150 25.02 7.82 -3.42
C MET A 150 26.51 7.46 -3.37
N MET A 151 27.17 7.36 -4.53
CA MET A 151 28.58 7.01 -4.66
C MET A 151 29.36 8.07 -5.45
N PRO A 152 29.35 9.34 -5.00
CA PRO A 152 29.81 10.44 -5.82
C PRO A 152 31.29 10.38 -6.17
N GLN A 153 32.11 9.83 -5.27
CA GLN A 153 33.55 9.64 -5.47
C GLN A 153 33.85 8.61 -6.56
N GLN A 154 33.08 7.50 -6.59
CA GLN A 154 33.23 6.43 -7.56
C GLN A 154 32.69 6.83 -8.94
N THR A 155 31.71 7.73 -9.00
CA THR A 155 31.11 8.22 -10.25
C THR A 155 31.71 9.52 -10.75
N GLY A 156 32.59 10.16 -9.97
CA GLY A 156 33.26 11.41 -10.33
C GLY A 156 32.33 12.62 -10.34
N ILE A 157 31.20 12.57 -9.64
CA ILE A 157 30.25 13.69 -9.57
C ILE A 157 30.59 14.59 -8.37
N PHE A 158 30.34 15.89 -8.54
CA PHE A 158 30.47 16.85 -7.45
C PHE A 158 29.20 16.87 -6.58
N SER A 159 29.37 17.01 -5.26
CA SER A 159 28.30 17.06 -4.27
C SER A 159 28.40 18.33 -3.44
N HIS A 160 27.34 19.13 -3.40
CA HIS A 160 27.21 20.25 -2.45
C HIS A 160 26.62 19.81 -1.10
N LEU A 161 26.53 18.50 -0.84
CA LEU A 161 25.91 17.96 0.38
C LEU A 161 26.91 17.85 1.52
N PRO A 162 26.48 18.15 2.77
CA PRO A 162 27.36 18.06 3.93
C PRO A 162 27.70 16.61 4.31
N THR A 163 26.82 15.66 3.97
CA THR A 163 26.96 14.24 4.28
C THR A 163 26.72 13.39 3.03
N PRO A 164 27.31 12.17 2.97
CA PRO A 164 27.00 11.20 1.93
C PRO A 164 25.51 10.82 1.92
N GLU A 165 24.96 10.63 0.73
CA GLU A 165 23.57 10.18 0.56
C GLU A 165 23.45 8.68 0.80
N ILE A 166 22.55 8.28 1.70
CA ILE A 166 22.19 6.88 1.96
C ILE A 166 20.67 6.76 1.84
N LEU A 167 20.21 5.99 0.85
CA LEU A 167 18.81 5.78 0.55
C LEU A 167 18.41 4.32 0.81
N PHE A 168 17.18 4.11 1.27
CA PHE A 168 16.58 2.80 1.54
C PHE A 168 15.24 2.69 0.82
N PHE A 169 15.09 1.64 0.02
CA PHE A 169 13.93 1.42 -0.83
C PHE A 169 13.11 0.21 -0.35
N GLY A 170 11.80 0.32 -0.43
CA GLY A 170 10.89 -0.82 -0.30
C GLY A 170 10.10 -1.06 -1.59
N PRO A 171 9.34 -2.15 -1.65
CA PRO A 171 8.38 -2.34 -2.71
C PRO A 171 7.15 -1.44 -2.51
N ASP A 172 6.48 -1.14 -3.62
CA ASP A 172 5.11 -0.64 -3.66
C ASP A 172 4.44 -1.25 -4.91
N GLU A 173 3.32 -0.69 -5.34
CA GLU A 173 2.59 -1.11 -6.53
C GLU A 173 3.53 -1.27 -7.74
N ASN A 174 3.45 -2.45 -8.37
CA ASN A 174 4.21 -2.86 -9.55
C ASN A 174 5.75 -2.96 -9.37
N THR A 175 6.30 -2.96 -8.15
CA THR A 175 7.77 -3.08 -7.94
C THR A 175 8.22 -4.20 -7.03
N ALA A 176 7.30 -4.96 -6.41
CA ALA A 176 7.63 -6.07 -5.52
C ALA A 176 8.64 -7.07 -6.13
N GLY A 177 8.45 -7.44 -7.41
CA GLY A 177 9.34 -8.35 -8.14
C GLY A 177 10.75 -7.80 -8.44
N PHE A 178 11.01 -6.51 -8.19
CA PHE A 178 12.29 -5.87 -8.53
C PHE A 178 13.23 -5.68 -7.34
N MET A 179 12.82 -6.01 -6.11
CA MET A 179 13.62 -5.72 -4.92
C MET A 179 14.94 -6.50 -4.87
N ASP A 180 14.94 -7.78 -5.27
CA ASP A 180 16.16 -8.57 -5.42
C ASP A 180 17.10 -7.98 -6.48
N MET A 181 16.52 -7.55 -7.61
CA MET A 181 17.26 -6.93 -8.70
C MET A 181 17.92 -5.63 -8.26
N GLY A 182 17.23 -4.77 -7.49
CA GLY A 182 17.81 -3.55 -6.94
C GLY A 182 19.02 -3.82 -6.04
N ALA A 183 18.92 -4.81 -5.13
CA ALA A 183 20.04 -5.21 -4.27
C ALA A 183 21.22 -5.76 -5.09
N TYR A 184 20.97 -6.65 -6.04
CA TYR A 184 22.03 -7.18 -6.91
C TYR A 184 22.65 -6.10 -7.81
N ARG A 185 21.86 -5.14 -8.30
CA ARG A 185 22.37 -4.01 -9.08
C ARG A 185 23.34 -3.19 -8.25
N ALA A 186 22.98 -2.88 -7.01
CA ALA A 186 23.85 -2.19 -6.07
C ALA A 186 25.14 -2.95 -5.78
N LYS A 187 25.05 -4.29 -5.62
CA LYS A 187 26.21 -5.17 -5.45
C LYS A 187 27.14 -5.10 -6.65
N ALA A 188 26.60 -5.23 -7.86
CA ALA A 188 27.37 -5.16 -9.10
C ALA A 188 28.06 -3.80 -9.30
N ARG A 189 27.43 -2.73 -8.78
CA ARG A 189 27.98 -1.37 -8.78
C ARG A 189 28.99 -1.10 -7.66
N GLY A 190 29.27 -2.07 -6.78
CA GLY A 190 30.22 -1.94 -5.68
C GLY A 190 29.69 -1.15 -4.47
N TYR A 191 28.38 -0.94 -4.34
CA TYR A 191 27.82 -0.23 -3.18
C TYR A 191 28.00 -1.05 -1.90
N PRO A 192 28.69 -0.56 -0.86
CA PRO A 192 29.04 -1.34 0.31
C PRO A 192 27.81 -1.88 1.07
N TYR A 193 26.72 -1.11 1.09
CA TYR A 193 25.47 -1.46 1.79
C TYR A 193 24.42 -2.10 0.87
N TRP A 194 24.84 -2.77 -0.20
CA TRP A 194 23.94 -3.31 -1.25
C TRP A 194 22.79 -4.19 -0.72
N LYS A 195 23.00 -4.99 0.33
CA LYS A 195 21.93 -5.80 0.94
C LYS A 195 20.85 -4.93 1.59
N ALA A 196 21.23 -3.80 2.16
CA ALA A 196 20.30 -2.91 2.85
C ALA A 196 19.56 -1.96 1.89
N LEU A 197 20.06 -1.79 0.66
CA LEU A 197 19.48 -0.85 -0.31
C LEU A 197 17.98 -1.08 -0.53
N THR A 198 17.56 -2.34 -0.66
CA THR A 198 16.15 -2.71 -0.82
C THR A 198 15.66 -3.57 0.33
N THR A 199 14.39 -3.39 0.71
CA THR A 199 13.60 -4.27 1.59
C THR A 199 12.54 -5.00 0.77
N GLY A 200 11.81 -5.97 1.36
CA GLY A 200 10.86 -6.80 0.59
C GLY A 200 11.52 -7.76 -0.43
N LYS A 201 12.83 -7.96 -0.29
CA LYS A 201 13.64 -8.93 -1.05
C LYS A 201 13.42 -10.36 -0.58
N SER A 202 13.91 -11.34 -1.33
CA SER A 202 13.85 -12.75 -0.98
C SER A 202 14.70 -13.10 0.24
N THR A 203 14.36 -14.19 0.91
CA THR A 203 15.10 -14.70 2.08
C THR A 203 16.56 -15.03 1.77
N LYS A 204 16.87 -15.44 0.53
CA LYS A 204 18.24 -15.69 0.05
C LYS A 204 19.14 -14.44 0.13
N LEU A 205 18.53 -13.25 0.08
CA LEU A 205 19.22 -11.97 0.21
C LEU A 205 19.06 -11.33 1.61
N GLY A 206 18.56 -12.09 2.59
CA GLY A 206 18.27 -11.59 3.94
C GLY A 206 16.97 -10.79 4.02
N GLY A 207 16.04 -10.98 3.08
CA GLY A 207 14.69 -10.46 3.20
C GLY A 207 13.88 -11.21 4.25
N VAL A 208 12.95 -10.50 4.89
CA VAL A 208 12.08 -11.05 5.92
C VAL A 208 10.64 -11.07 5.37
N PRO A 209 10.07 -12.24 5.03
CA PRO A 209 8.74 -12.33 4.43
C PRO A 209 7.65 -11.89 5.40
N HIS A 210 7.11 -10.69 5.16
CA HIS A 210 6.14 -10.06 6.05
C HIS A 210 4.80 -10.82 6.13
N ASP A 211 4.42 -11.50 5.05
CA ASP A 211 3.26 -12.38 4.92
C ASP A 211 3.42 -13.63 5.77
N ARG A 212 4.58 -14.30 5.71
CA ARG A 212 4.88 -15.53 6.47
C ARG A 212 4.89 -15.28 7.98
N TYR A 213 5.42 -14.14 8.39
CA TYR A 213 5.50 -13.76 9.80
C TYR A 213 4.31 -12.91 10.25
N GLY A 214 3.32 -12.68 9.38
CA GLY A 214 2.11 -11.91 9.68
C GLY A 214 2.40 -10.56 10.33
N MET A 215 3.46 -9.84 9.93
CA MET A 215 3.94 -8.67 10.68
C MET A 215 2.86 -7.59 10.86
N THR A 216 2.13 -7.30 9.78
CA THR A 216 1.01 -6.35 9.80
C THR A 216 -0.11 -6.87 10.69
N THR A 217 -0.52 -8.13 10.47
CA THR A 217 -1.62 -8.74 11.22
C THR A 217 -1.32 -8.84 12.71
N ASN A 218 -0.11 -9.24 13.10
CA ASN A 218 0.30 -9.28 14.50
C ASN A 218 0.17 -7.90 15.16
N SER A 219 0.49 -6.82 14.44
CA SER A 219 0.34 -5.46 14.96
C SER A 219 -1.14 -5.04 15.06
N VAL A 220 -1.93 -5.30 14.01
CA VAL A 220 -3.37 -5.00 13.97
C VAL A 220 -4.11 -5.79 15.04
N HIS A 221 -3.82 -7.08 15.17
CA HIS A 221 -4.45 -7.96 16.14
C HIS A 221 -3.98 -7.68 17.56
N GLN A 222 -2.72 -7.27 17.77
CA GLN A 222 -2.30 -6.76 19.08
C GLN A 222 -3.14 -5.53 19.50
N TYR A 223 -3.44 -4.63 18.56
CA TYR A 223 -4.35 -3.52 18.83
C TYR A 223 -5.76 -3.99 19.20
N VAL A 224 -6.27 -5.04 18.56
CA VAL A 224 -7.54 -5.69 18.95
C VAL A 224 -7.46 -6.23 20.38
N VAL A 225 -6.42 -7.00 20.70
CA VAL A 225 -6.22 -7.59 22.03
C VAL A 225 -6.16 -6.51 23.11
N ASP A 226 -5.37 -5.47 22.90
CA ASP A 226 -5.21 -4.37 23.85
C ASP A 226 -6.52 -3.56 24.03
N LEU A 227 -7.25 -3.33 22.94
CA LEU A 227 -8.57 -2.67 22.97
C LEU A 227 -9.58 -3.50 23.78
N LEU A 228 -9.68 -4.79 23.51
CA LEU A 228 -10.61 -5.67 24.21
C LEU A 228 -10.23 -5.81 25.69
N GLN A 229 -8.94 -5.89 26.00
CA GLN A 229 -8.44 -5.92 27.37
C GLN A 229 -8.80 -4.63 28.13
N LEU A 230 -8.60 -3.46 27.52
CA LEU A 230 -8.96 -2.16 28.11
C LEU A 230 -10.45 -2.08 28.45
N LEU A 231 -11.30 -2.72 27.65
CA LEU A 231 -12.76 -2.73 27.82
C LEU A 231 -13.27 -3.91 28.65
N GLY A 232 -12.38 -4.79 29.13
CA GLY A 232 -12.75 -5.98 29.89
C GLY A 232 -13.55 -7.02 29.08
N VAL A 233 -13.35 -7.06 27.76
CA VAL A 233 -14.05 -7.95 26.84
C VAL A 233 -13.17 -9.16 26.50
N ASP A 234 -13.76 -10.34 26.58
CA ASP A 234 -13.11 -11.60 26.19
C ASP A 234 -13.30 -11.84 24.69
N GLU A 235 -12.18 -11.91 23.96
CA GLU A 235 -12.16 -12.13 22.51
C GLU A 235 -12.95 -13.39 22.10
N THR A 236 -12.90 -14.45 22.91
CA THR A 236 -13.56 -15.73 22.59
C THR A 236 -15.09 -15.66 22.62
N LYS A 237 -15.64 -14.56 23.18
CA LYS A 237 -17.09 -14.37 23.38
C LYS A 237 -17.70 -13.35 22.43
N ILE A 238 -16.90 -12.75 21.54
CA ILE A 238 -17.37 -11.75 20.60
C ILE A 238 -17.53 -12.31 19.19
N THR A 239 -18.42 -11.68 18.42
CA THR A 239 -18.57 -11.93 16.98
C THR A 239 -17.68 -11.01 16.17
N LYS A 240 -17.06 -11.54 15.11
CA LYS A 240 -16.22 -10.78 14.18
C LYS A 240 -16.70 -10.88 12.75
N VAL A 241 -16.64 -9.76 12.04
CA VAL A 241 -16.70 -9.71 10.57
C VAL A 241 -15.34 -9.31 10.01
N GLN A 242 -14.97 -9.91 8.88
CA GLN A 242 -13.72 -9.60 8.18
C GLN A 242 -13.96 -9.38 6.69
N THR A 243 -13.40 -8.29 6.16
CA THR A 243 -13.14 -8.16 4.71
C THR A 243 -11.72 -8.60 4.41
N GLY A 244 -11.47 -9.15 3.22
CA GLY A 244 -10.20 -9.78 2.89
C GLY A 244 -10.21 -11.24 3.31
N GLY A 245 -9.96 -12.11 2.34
CA GLY A 245 -10.20 -13.53 2.46
C GLY A 245 -9.08 -14.32 3.13
N PRO A 246 -9.28 -15.63 3.31
CA PRO A 246 -8.24 -16.55 3.76
C PRO A 246 -7.06 -16.69 2.78
N ASP A 247 -7.18 -16.19 1.55
CA ASP A 247 -6.09 -16.13 0.57
C ASP A 247 -5.12 -14.96 0.79
N GLY A 248 -5.61 -13.83 1.32
CA GLY A 248 -4.85 -12.59 1.48
C GLY A 248 -3.86 -12.60 2.64
N ASP A 249 -2.80 -11.78 2.55
CA ASP A 249 -1.74 -11.67 3.56
C ASP A 249 -2.27 -11.34 4.95
N LEU A 250 -3.15 -10.33 5.05
CA LEU A 250 -3.72 -9.92 6.33
C LEU A 250 -4.81 -10.90 6.77
N GLY A 251 -5.73 -11.22 5.87
CA GLY A 251 -6.95 -11.97 6.19
C GLY A 251 -6.68 -13.41 6.61
N SER A 252 -5.72 -14.08 5.97
CA SER A 252 -5.33 -15.43 6.38
C SER A 252 -4.68 -15.43 7.77
N ASN A 253 -3.79 -14.48 8.03
CA ASN A 253 -3.05 -14.41 9.28
C ASN A 253 -4.00 -14.04 10.42
N GLU A 254 -4.97 -13.16 10.17
CA GLU A 254 -6.01 -12.79 11.14
C GLU A 254 -6.85 -14.01 11.52
N ILE A 255 -7.25 -14.83 10.55
CA ILE A 255 -7.96 -16.09 10.80
C ILE A 255 -7.15 -17.05 11.68
N LEU A 256 -5.82 -17.08 11.49
CA LEU A 256 -4.93 -18.01 12.19
C LEU A 256 -4.63 -17.60 13.64
N ILE A 257 -4.63 -16.30 13.95
CA ILE A 257 -4.26 -15.81 15.28
C ILE A 257 -5.46 -15.44 16.16
N ALA A 258 -6.56 -15.01 15.54
CA ALA A 258 -7.73 -14.55 16.26
C ALA A 258 -8.57 -15.70 16.83
N LYS A 259 -9.17 -15.46 17.99
CA LYS A 259 -9.93 -16.42 18.80
C LYS A 259 -11.42 -16.11 18.87
N ASP A 260 -11.86 -15.06 18.20
CA ASP A 260 -13.25 -14.62 18.09
C ASP A 260 -14.18 -15.67 17.46
N LYS A 261 -15.46 -15.34 17.37
CA LYS A 261 -16.43 -16.04 16.54
C LYS A 261 -16.60 -15.32 15.19
N THR A 262 -15.84 -15.73 14.17
CA THR A 262 -15.97 -15.13 12.82
C THR A 262 -17.31 -15.50 12.21
N VAL A 263 -18.23 -14.53 12.09
CA VAL A 263 -19.57 -14.75 11.52
C VAL A 263 -19.64 -14.45 10.03
N ALA A 264 -18.73 -13.63 9.50
CA ALA A 264 -18.70 -13.32 8.07
C ALA A 264 -17.29 -13.07 7.53
N VAL A 265 -17.04 -13.59 6.33
CA VAL A 265 -15.83 -13.28 5.55
C VAL A 265 -16.24 -12.92 4.12
N VAL A 266 -15.75 -11.79 3.62
CA VAL A 266 -15.93 -11.36 2.23
C VAL A 266 -14.59 -11.08 1.56
N ASP A 267 -14.40 -11.62 0.36
CA ASP A 267 -13.20 -11.40 -0.45
C ASP A 267 -13.53 -11.22 -1.93
N GLY A 268 -12.51 -11.26 -2.80
CA GLY A 268 -12.71 -11.09 -4.25
C GLY A 268 -13.52 -12.20 -4.91
N SER A 269 -13.62 -13.37 -4.29
CA SER A 269 -14.25 -14.58 -4.80
C SER A 269 -15.69 -14.79 -4.36
N GLY A 270 -16.11 -14.20 -3.23
CA GLY A 270 -17.44 -14.45 -2.68
C GLY A 270 -17.66 -13.92 -1.27
N VAL A 271 -18.76 -14.40 -0.68
CA VAL A 271 -19.24 -14.05 0.66
C VAL A 271 -19.63 -15.34 1.39
N ALA A 272 -19.09 -15.54 2.58
CA ALA A 272 -19.57 -16.54 3.53
C ALA A 272 -20.13 -15.84 4.77
N TYR A 273 -21.30 -16.28 5.22
CA TYR A 273 -21.95 -15.78 6.43
C TYR A 273 -22.58 -16.95 7.19
N ASP A 274 -22.41 -16.95 8.51
CA ASP A 274 -23.08 -17.87 9.42
C ASP A 274 -23.29 -17.16 10.77
N PRO A 275 -24.54 -16.94 11.23
CA PRO A 275 -24.80 -16.29 12.52
C PRO A 275 -24.26 -17.11 13.71
N ASN A 276 -24.14 -18.42 13.53
CA ASN A 276 -23.56 -19.34 14.50
C ASN A 276 -22.03 -19.44 14.39
N GLY A 277 -21.42 -18.63 13.53
CA GLY A 277 -19.98 -18.57 13.33
C GLY A 277 -19.52 -19.59 12.30
N LEU A 278 -18.74 -19.12 11.33
CA LEU A 278 -18.13 -19.98 10.32
C LEU A 278 -17.20 -21.00 11.00
N ASN A 279 -17.24 -22.25 10.52
CA ASN A 279 -16.42 -23.32 11.08
C ASN A 279 -14.91 -22.94 11.09
N ARG A 280 -14.34 -22.86 12.29
CA ARG A 280 -12.98 -22.37 12.51
C ARG A 280 -11.92 -23.26 11.86
N GLU A 281 -12.07 -24.58 11.92
CA GLU A 281 -11.12 -25.51 11.31
C GLU A 281 -11.10 -25.37 9.79
N GLU A 282 -12.26 -25.18 9.18
CA GLU A 282 -12.38 -24.96 7.75
C GLU A 282 -11.76 -23.63 7.33
N LEU A 283 -12.00 -22.54 8.08
CA LEU A 283 -11.32 -21.27 7.84
C LEU A 283 -9.79 -21.40 7.95
N ILE A 284 -9.29 -22.12 8.95
CA ILE A 284 -7.85 -22.38 9.11
C ILE A 284 -7.30 -23.19 7.93
N ARG A 285 -8.04 -24.17 7.42
CA ARG A 285 -7.65 -24.94 6.22
C ARG A 285 -7.48 -24.01 5.02
N LEU A 286 -8.47 -23.16 4.75
CA LEU A 286 -8.40 -22.18 3.65
C LEU A 286 -7.21 -21.23 3.83
N ALA A 287 -7.01 -20.71 5.05
CA ALA A 287 -5.96 -19.76 5.38
C ALA A 287 -4.55 -20.34 5.19
N ARG A 288 -4.34 -21.60 5.60
CA ARG A 288 -3.06 -22.30 5.41
C ARG A 288 -2.79 -22.64 3.96
N LEU A 289 -3.83 -22.97 3.20
CA LEU A 289 -3.74 -23.27 1.76
C LEU A 289 -3.68 -22.01 0.90
N ARG A 290 -3.94 -20.82 1.46
CA ARG A 290 -4.01 -19.54 0.75
C ARG A 290 -5.01 -19.57 -0.40
N ILE A 291 -6.19 -20.14 -0.15
CA ILE A 291 -7.28 -20.22 -1.13
C ILE A 291 -8.48 -19.40 -0.68
N PRO A 292 -9.23 -18.80 -1.61
CA PRO A 292 -10.22 -17.78 -1.28
C PRO A 292 -11.51 -18.40 -0.72
N ILE A 293 -12.35 -17.57 -0.09
CA ILE A 293 -13.53 -17.98 0.68
C ILE A 293 -14.55 -18.78 -0.15
N SER A 294 -14.57 -18.61 -1.48
CA SER A 294 -15.41 -19.41 -2.37
C SER A 294 -15.17 -20.93 -2.29
N ASN A 295 -14.04 -21.35 -1.70
CA ASN A 295 -13.67 -22.74 -1.47
C ASN A 295 -14.08 -23.26 -0.08
N PHE A 296 -14.78 -22.46 0.72
CA PHE A 296 -15.34 -22.90 1.99
C PHE A 296 -16.31 -24.06 1.75
N ASN A 297 -16.15 -25.15 2.50
CA ASN A 297 -17.04 -26.29 2.38
C ASN A 297 -18.43 -25.93 2.90
N LYS A 298 -19.42 -25.86 2.01
CA LYS A 298 -20.83 -25.54 2.37
C LYS A 298 -21.40 -26.48 3.43
N SER A 299 -20.96 -27.74 3.50
CA SER A 299 -21.44 -28.67 4.54
C SER A 299 -20.90 -28.38 5.95
N LYS A 300 -20.02 -27.37 6.09
CA LYS A 300 -19.51 -26.87 7.36
C LYS A 300 -20.22 -25.60 7.84
N LEU A 301 -21.19 -25.08 7.08
CA LEU A 301 -22.14 -24.11 7.59
C LEU A 301 -23.04 -24.80 8.63
N SER A 302 -23.53 -24.04 9.61
CA SER A 302 -24.54 -24.51 10.53
C SER A 302 -25.88 -24.76 9.81
N ASP A 303 -26.79 -25.48 10.46
CA ASP A 303 -28.14 -25.73 9.94
C ASP A 303 -29.07 -24.50 10.05
N ASP A 304 -28.51 -23.32 10.36
CA ASP A 304 -29.25 -22.06 10.45
C ASP A 304 -29.70 -21.60 9.07
N THR A 305 -30.98 -21.23 8.95
CA THR A 305 -31.56 -20.78 7.67
C THR A 305 -30.96 -19.47 7.16
N GLU A 306 -30.32 -18.70 8.05
CA GLU A 306 -29.63 -17.48 7.67
C GLU A 306 -28.18 -17.73 7.21
N ALA A 307 -27.63 -18.94 7.36
CA ALA A 307 -26.26 -19.25 6.95
C ALA A 307 -26.14 -19.48 5.42
N PHE A 308 -25.12 -18.89 4.79
CA PHE A 308 -24.92 -19.02 3.34
C PHE A 308 -23.45 -18.87 2.89
N LEU A 309 -23.19 -19.43 1.71
CA LEU A 309 -21.98 -19.19 0.93
C LEU A 309 -22.37 -18.92 -0.53
N TYR A 310 -22.05 -17.72 -1.02
CA TYR A 310 -22.23 -17.32 -2.41
C TYR A 310 -20.91 -16.92 -3.06
N ASN A 311 -20.70 -17.44 -4.26
CA ASN A 311 -19.53 -17.17 -5.08
C ASN A 311 -19.86 -16.10 -6.13
N ILE A 312 -18.85 -15.38 -6.62
CA ILE A 312 -19.04 -14.37 -7.67
C ILE A 312 -19.64 -14.92 -8.98
N ALA A 313 -19.51 -16.23 -9.21
CA ALA A 313 -20.07 -16.92 -10.37
C ALA A 313 -21.56 -17.24 -10.23
N ASP A 314 -22.11 -17.18 -9.02
CA ASP A 314 -23.51 -17.45 -8.75
C ASP A 314 -24.40 -16.34 -9.36
N LYS A 315 -25.58 -16.74 -9.82
CA LYS A 315 -26.57 -15.86 -10.47
C LYS A 315 -27.90 -16.01 -9.77
N ASN A 316 -28.71 -14.94 -9.81
CA ASN A 316 -30.04 -14.91 -9.20
C ASN A 316 -30.00 -15.38 -7.74
N ILE A 317 -29.27 -14.62 -6.92
CA ILE A 317 -29.07 -14.92 -5.51
C ILE A 317 -30.21 -14.31 -4.71
N ASP A 318 -30.92 -15.15 -3.96
CA ASP A 318 -31.89 -14.74 -2.96
C ASP A 318 -31.27 -14.93 -1.57
N LEU A 319 -31.09 -13.83 -0.83
CA LEU A 319 -30.70 -13.91 0.57
C LEU A 319 -31.88 -14.33 1.44
N PRO A 320 -31.64 -14.93 2.62
CA PRO A 320 -32.70 -15.40 3.52
C PRO A 320 -33.70 -14.30 3.94
N ASN A 321 -33.26 -13.04 4.05
CA ASN A 321 -34.12 -11.89 4.32
C ASN A 321 -34.97 -11.41 3.12
N GLY A 322 -34.94 -12.12 1.99
CA GLY A 322 -35.69 -11.81 0.76
C GLY A 322 -35.02 -10.80 -0.17
N GLN A 323 -33.81 -10.32 0.13
CA GLN A 323 -33.07 -9.47 -0.80
C GLN A 323 -32.54 -10.27 -2.00
N HIS A 324 -32.78 -9.74 -3.21
CA HIS A 324 -32.36 -10.38 -4.46
C HIS A 324 -31.19 -9.65 -5.11
N PHE A 325 -30.21 -10.42 -5.62
CA PHE A 325 -29.07 -9.93 -6.39
C PHE A 325 -28.93 -10.68 -7.70
N LYS A 326 -28.67 -9.96 -8.80
CA LYS A 326 -28.54 -10.59 -10.13
C LYS A 326 -27.31 -11.49 -10.22
N THR A 327 -26.24 -11.10 -9.53
CA THR A 327 -24.95 -11.79 -9.57
C THR A 327 -24.26 -11.80 -8.22
N GLY A 328 -23.41 -12.80 -7.97
CA GLY A 328 -22.54 -12.82 -6.78
C GLY A 328 -21.56 -11.66 -6.72
N VAL A 329 -21.16 -11.11 -7.87
CA VAL A 329 -20.35 -9.88 -7.92
C VAL A 329 -21.08 -8.70 -7.29
N GLU A 330 -22.36 -8.55 -7.58
CA GLU A 330 -23.22 -7.49 -7.02
C GLU A 330 -23.32 -7.65 -5.50
N LEU A 331 -23.72 -8.84 -5.02
CA LEU A 331 -23.79 -9.17 -3.60
C LEU A 331 -22.46 -8.86 -2.89
N ARG A 332 -21.35 -9.40 -3.40
CA ARG A 332 -20.02 -9.22 -2.80
C ARG A 332 -19.64 -7.74 -2.69
N ASN A 333 -19.96 -6.92 -3.69
CA ASN A 333 -19.61 -5.51 -3.69
C ASN A 333 -20.41 -4.70 -2.67
N VAL A 334 -21.66 -5.07 -2.41
CA VAL A 334 -22.53 -4.36 -1.46
C VAL A 334 -22.55 -4.99 -0.07
N PHE A 335 -21.99 -6.21 0.10
CA PHE A 335 -22.04 -6.95 1.36
C PHE A 335 -21.65 -6.13 2.60
N PRO A 336 -20.58 -5.29 2.58
CA PRO A 336 -20.24 -4.45 3.73
C PRO A 336 -21.36 -3.50 4.20
N GLN A 337 -22.35 -3.23 3.35
CA GLN A 337 -23.49 -2.34 3.61
C GLN A 337 -24.73 -3.11 4.08
N LEU A 338 -24.77 -4.44 3.94
CA LEU A 338 -25.90 -5.27 4.30
C LEU A 338 -25.96 -5.54 5.81
N GLU A 339 -27.14 -5.91 6.32
CA GLU A 339 -27.36 -6.22 7.74
C GLU A 339 -26.54 -7.44 8.20
N TYR A 340 -26.32 -8.40 7.31
CA TYR A 340 -25.44 -9.56 7.52
C TYR A 340 -23.98 -9.19 7.84
N CYS A 341 -23.52 -8.00 7.44
CA CYS A 341 -22.21 -7.48 7.80
C CYS A 341 -22.31 -6.71 9.13
N SER A 342 -22.58 -7.43 10.22
CA SER A 342 -22.73 -6.90 11.58
C SER A 342 -22.09 -7.85 12.61
N GLY A 343 -21.62 -7.32 13.73
CA GLY A 343 -20.99 -8.09 14.80
C GLY A 343 -20.44 -7.20 15.90
N ASP A 344 -19.72 -7.74 16.87
CA ASP A 344 -19.07 -6.91 17.89
C ASP A 344 -17.84 -6.20 17.34
N LEU A 345 -17.01 -6.93 16.58
CA LEU A 345 -15.74 -6.48 16.02
C LEU A 345 -15.74 -6.53 14.50
N PHE A 346 -15.24 -5.47 13.87
CA PHE A 346 -14.93 -5.45 12.45
C PHE A 346 -13.44 -5.26 12.22
N VAL A 347 -12.81 -6.21 11.53
CA VAL A 347 -11.40 -6.10 11.12
C VAL A 347 -11.31 -6.13 9.61
N PRO A 348 -11.26 -4.96 8.94
CA PRO A 348 -11.00 -4.90 7.52
C PRO A 348 -9.57 -5.35 7.22
N CYS A 349 -9.38 -6.56 6.68
CA CYS A 349 -8.10 -7.09 6.23
C CYS A 349 -7.90 -6.97 4.71
N GLY A 350 -8.88 -6.42 4.01
CA GLY A 350 -8.86 -6.19 2.57
C GLY A 350 -10.02 -5.30 2.13
N GLY A 351 -10.23 -5.19 0.83
CA GLY A 351 -11.22 -4.29 0.25
C GLY A 351 -10.58 -3.09 -0.46
N ARG A 352 -11.42 -2.26 -1.08
CA ARG A 352 -10.95 -1.08 -1.81
C ARG A 352 -10.78 0.08 -0.83
N PRO A 353 -9.80 0.98 -1.04
CA PRO A 353 -9.80 2.26 -0.34
C PRO A 353 -11.15 2.96 -0.48
N ALA A 354 -11.58 3.67 0.56
CA ALA A 354 -12.88 4.37 0.62
C ALA A 354 -14.10 3.46 0.40
N THR A 355 -14.02 2.18 0.78
CA THR A 355 -15.17 1.25 0.75
C THR A 355 -16.32 1.81 1.58
N VAL A 356 -16.00 2.40 2.75
CA VAL A 356 -16.94 3.22 3.51
C VAL A 356 -16.53 4.68 3.40
N ASN A 357 -17.48 5.50 2.99
CA ASN A 357 -17.33 6.94 2.76
C ASN A 357 -18.59 7.71 3.16
N MET A 358 -18.57 9.03 3.10
CA MET A 358 -19.74 9.84 3.49
C MET A 358 -21.03 9.51 2.73
N GLY A 359 -20.93 9.02 1.50
CA GLY A 359 -22.09 8.62 0.72
C GLY A 359 -22.80 7.37 1.25
N ASN A 360 -22.09 6.50 1.97
CA ASN A 360 -22.64 5.22 2.46
C ASN A 360 -22.43 4.95 3.95
N ILE A 361 -21.86 5.88 4.73
CA ILE A 361 -21.63 5.69 6.18
C ILE A 361 -22.92 5.38 6.95
N HIS A 362 -24.06 5.88 6.49
CA HIS A 362 -25.37 5.57 7.06
C HIS A 362 -25.69 4.07 7.07
N THR A 363 -25.07 3.28 6.18
CA THR A 363 -25.21 1.81 6.12
C THR A 363 -24.44 1.09 7.22
N MET A 364 -23.59 1.78 7.99
CA MET A 364 -22.89 1.22 9.15
C MET A 364 -23.75 1.20 10.42
N PHE A 365 -25.00 1.64 10.31
CA PHE A 365 -25.99 1.65 11.38
C PHE A 365 -27.14 0.69 11.03
N ASN A 366 -27.70 0.02 12.03
CA ASN A 366 -28.85 -0.85 11.87
C ASN A 366 -30.16 -0.04 11.75
N SER A 367 -31.29 -0.73 11.57
CA SER A 367 -32.62 -0.12 11.47
C SER A 367 -33.04 0.72 12.69
N LYS A 368 -32.42 0.47 13.85
CA LYS A 368 -32.61 1.23 15.10
C LYS A 368 -31.64 2.40 15.26
N LYS A 369 -30.82 2.69 14.24
CA LYS A 369 -29.73 3.68 14.25
C LYS A 369 -28.61 3.37 15.24
N GLU A 370 -28.45 2.12 15.63
CA GLU A 370 -27.33 1.67 16.45
C GLU A 370 -26.18 1.22 15.53
N PRO A 371 -24.91 1.43 15.90
CA PRO A 371 -23.79 0.93 15.12
C PRO A 371 -23.85 -0.58 14.91
N LYS A 372 -23.55 -1.05 13.70
CA LYS A 372 -23.41 -2.48 13.38
C LYS A 372 -22.23 -3.15 14.08
N PHE A 373 -21.26 -2.35 14.49
CA PHE A 373 -20.04 -2.79 15.15
C PHE A 373 -19.75 -1.92 16.36
N LYS A 374 -19.34 -2.55 17.46
CA LYS A 374 -18.86 -1.83 18.65
C LYS A 374 -17.42 -1.38 18.46
N TYR A 375 -16.63 -2.21 17.78
CA TYR A 375 -15.19 -2.00 17.58
C TYR A 375 -14.82 -2.17 16.11
N ILE A 376 -13.99 -1.26 15.60
CA ILE A 376 -13.44 -1.33 14.24
C ILE A 376 -11.93 -1.12 14.33
N VAL A 377 -11.14 -2.07 13.81
CA VAL A 377 -9.67 -1.96 13.75
C VAL A 377 -9.23 -2.20 12.31
N GLU A 378 -8.85 -1.12 11.61
CA GLU A 378 -8.49 -1.16 10.18
C GLU A 378 -7.10 -1.77 9.96
N GLY A 379 -7.05 -2.99 9.40
CA GLY A 379 -5.82 -3.56 8.86
C GLY A 379 -5.52 -3.11 7.42
N ALA A 380 -6.57 -2.97 6.61
CA ALA A 380 -6.50 -2.42 5.26
C ALA A 380 -6.28 -0.90 5.29
N ASN A 381 -5.43 -0.40 4.39
CA ASN A 381 -5.20 1.04 4.30
C ASN A 381 -6.46 1.76 3.79
N LEU A 382 -6.92 2.75 4.56
CA LEU A 382 -7.98 3.69 4.17
C LEU A 382 -9.30 3.00 3.79
N PHE A 383 -9.73 2.01 4.57
CA PHE A 383 -11.03 1.35 4.32
C PHE A 383 -12.19 2.35 4.52
N PHE A 384 -12.09 3.15 5.58
CA PHE A 384 -12.92 4.33 5.83
C PHE A 384 -12.23 5.60 5.34
N THR A 385 -12.99 6.53 4.76
CA THR A 385 -12.52 7.90 4.48
C THR A 385 -12.52 8.76 5.75
N ASP A 386 -11.73 9.83 5.77
CA ASP A 386 -11.58 10.70 6.95
C ASP A 386 -12.88 11.39 7.37
N ASP A 387 -13.73 11.73 6.40
CA ASP A 387 -15.04 12.31 6.62
C ASP A 387 -16.04 11.27 7.17
N ALA A 388 -15.97 10.01 6.74
CA ALA A 388 -16.79 8.93 7.28
C ALA A 388 -16.38 8.50 8.71
N ARG A 389 -15.14 8.79 9.13
CA ARG A 389 -14.67 8.54 10.50
C ARG A 389 -15.18 9.59 11.50
N ARG A 390 -15.58 10.78 11.03
CA ARG A 390 -16.10 11.88 11.86
C ARG A 390 -17.60 11.73 12.04
#